data_AF-A0A7X7SWE2-F1
#
_entry.id   AF-A0A7X7SWE2-F1
#
_cell.length_a   1.000
_cell.length_b   1.000
_cell.length_c   1.000
_cell.angle_alpha   90.00
_cell.angle_beta   90.00
_cell.angle_gamma   90.00
#
_symmetry.space_group_name_H-M   'P 1'
#
loop_
_entity.id
_entity.type
_entity.pdbx_description
1 polymer ?
#
loop_
_entity_poly.entity_id
_entity_poly.type
_entity_poly.pdbx_seq_one_letter_code
_entity_poly.pdbx_strand_id
1 'polypeptide(L)'
;MYKKIFAVLLVIAIIISSAACGKKKGSNDKPAQSGGGKQAVEQVDKETEAADGESHATEPNETEAGEDKAQKDNGSPGGINYKSGEELLSFYTAFDDAISKFEQPISEYATEDFSLIDVGMDPLAPLTPILNMGMYDSLEVFGTKEGEYKEKSGSVIKYGKEFTREEDGFDPKNKKGDVVKEEGKLDTSTNTLTFESTVKRSGELIERVVEEVVMLPDGTFIAQVFSKYIPRDERNKDKGNAYFVRCGKDELVIIKAEFEPDVNFTYNSIVGKGDISPEDMSQGYTKVRKTSVRDGVANVEKY
;
A
#
# COMPACT_ATOMS: atom_id res chain seq x y z
N MET A 1 19.00 -38.26 10.27
CA MET A 1 17.61 -38.72 10.50
C MET A 1 16.54 -37.79 9.90
N TYR A 2 16.81 -36.50 9.69
CA TYR A 2 15.83 -35.54 9.14
C TYR A 2 15.34 -35.79 7.71
N LYS A 3 16.14 -36.41 6.82
CA LYS A 3 15.72 -36.70 5.44
C LYS A 3 14.58 -37.75 5.32
N LYS A 4 14.43 -38.63 6.32
CA LYS A 4 13.35 -39.65 6.33
C LYS A 4 12.03 -39.09 6.85
N ILE A 5 12.07 -38.03 7.67
CA ILE A 5 10.88 -37.39 8.24
C ILE A 5 10.18 -36.51 7.19
N PHE A 6 10.95 -35.79 6.35
CA PHE A 6 10.40 -35.00 5.25
C PHE A 6 9.70 -35.85 4.17
N ALA A 7 10.23 -37.04 3.88
CA ALA A 7 9.62 -37.94 2.91
C ALA A 7 8.25 -38.49 3.39
N VAL A 8 8.08 -38.69 4.70
CA VAL A 8 6.82 -39.17 5.28
C VAL A 8 5.76 -38.06 5.29
N LEU A 9 6.15 -36.81 5.56
CA LEU A 9 5.23 -35.66 5.51
C LEU A 9 4.72 -35.37 4.10
N LEU A 10 5.57 -35.53 3.08
CA LEU A 10 5.18 -35.32 1.68
C LEU A 10 4.14 -36.35 1.19
N VAL A 11 4.26 -37.61 1.65
CA VAL A 11 3.32 -38.68 1.27
C VAL A 11 1.95 -38.49 1.93
N ILE A 12 1.90 -37.97 3.16
CA ILE A 12 0.63 -37.69 3.86
C ILE A 12 -0.14 -36.55 3.18
N ALA A 13 0.54 -35.53 2.65
CA ALA A 13 -0.09 -34.41 1.96
C ALA A 13 -0.77 -34.80 0.62
N ILE A 14 -0.24 -35.80 -0.08
CA ILE A 14 -0.78 -36.29 -1.37
C ILE A 14 -2.05 -37.15 -1.15
N ILE A 15 -2.15 -37.83 -0.01
CA ILE A 15 -3.33 -38.67 0.31
C ILE A 15 -4.54 -37.80 0.68
N ILE A 16 -4.33 -36.63 1.30
CA ILE A 16 -5.42 -35.73 1.70
C ILE A 16 -6.00 -34.96 0.48
N SER A 17 -5.20 -34.74 -0.56
CA SER A 17 -5.61 -33.99 -1.76
C SER A 17 -6.37 -34.83 -2.80
N SER A 18 -6.53 -36.14 -2.60
CA SER A 18 -7.29 -37.03 -3.49
C SER A 18 -8.71 -37.37 -3.01
N ALA A 19 -9.16 -36.80 -1.88
CA ALA A 19 -10.51 -37.01 -1.32
C ALA A 19 -11.51 -35.87 -1.61
N ALA A 20 -11.10 -34.80 -2.29
CA ALA A 20 -11.95 -33.64 -2.56
C ALA A 20 -12.22 -33.43 -4.07
N CYS A 21 -12.66 -34.49 -4.76
CA CYS A 21 -13.25 -34.39 -6.09
C CYS A 21 -14.46 -35.31 -6.18
N GLY A 22 -15.65 -34.75 -5.92
CA GLY A 22 -16.88 -35.50 -6.09
C GLY A 22 -18.13 -34.68 -5.84
N LYS A 23 -18.63 -33.97 -6.87
CA LYS A 23 -20.03 -34.13 -7.28
C LYS A 23 -20.37 -33.55 -8.66
N LYS A 24 -20.90 -34.49 -9.45
CA LYS A 24 -21.67 -34.50 -10.70
C LYS A 24 -22.39 -33.22 -11.17
N LYS A 25 -22.33 -33.10 -12.50
CA LYS A 25 -23.11 -32.29 -13.44
C LYS A 25 -24.45 -32.97 -13.81
N GLY A 26 -25.47 -32.17 -14.14
CA GLY A 26 -26.72 -32.54 -14.81
C GLY A 26 -27.93 -31.88 -14.15
N SER A 27 -28.95 -31.34 -14.81
CA SER A 27 -29.32 -31.02 -16.20
C SER A 27 -30.52 -30.06 -16.07
N ASN A 28 -30.81 -29.26 -17.10
CA ASN A 28 -31.98 -28.37 -17.22
C ASN A 28 -33.31 -29.03 -16.82
N ASP A 29 -34.21 -28.27 -16.18
CA ASP A 29 -35.46 -27.78 -16.79
C ASP A 29 -36.28 -26.93 -15.79
N LYS A 30 -36.86 -25.83 -16.30
CA LYS A 30 -37.97 -25.04 -15.73
C LYS A 30 -39.28 -25.57 -16.39
N PRO A 31 -40.52 -25.18 -16.00
CA PRO A 31 -40.99 -24.38 -14.86
C PRO A 31 -42.30 -24.88 -14.17
N ALA A 32 -42.72 -24.12 -13.15
CA ALA A 32 -44.10 -23.75 -12.79
C ALA A 32 -44.99 -24.69 -11.92
N GLN A 33 -45.97 -24.00 -11.29
CA GLN A 33 -47.07 -24.41 -10.42
C GLN A 33 -46.75 -24.70 -8.95
N SER A 34 -47.57 -24.37 -7.96
CA SER A 34 -48.84 -23.60 -7.87
C SER A 34 -49.36 -23.82 -6.45
N GLY A 35 -49.75 -22.75 -5.74
CA GLY A 35 -50.67 -22.79 -4.59
C GLY A 35 -50.12 -23.47 -3.32
N GLY A 36 -50.52 -23.12 -2.11
CA GLY A 36 -51.61 -22.30 -1.63
C GLY A 36 -52.01 -22.84 -0.25
N GLY A 37 -52.40 -21.95 0.66
CA GLY A 37 -53.05 -22.26 1.95
C GLY A 37 -52.07 -22.40 3.12
N LYS A 38 -52.00 -21.45 4.07
CA LYS A 38 -52.94 -21.00 5.12
C LYS A 38 -52.98 -21.89 6.37
N GLN A 39 -52.79 -21.17 7.49
CA GLN A 39 -53.24 -21.38 8.87
C GLN A 39 -52.44 -22.40 9.71
N ALA A 40 -51.78 -21.99 10.83
CA ALA A 40 -52.32 -21.43 12.09
C ALA A 40 -53.14 -22.51 12.82
N VAL A 41 -53.08 -22.79 14.13
CA VAL A 41 -52.58 -22.23 15.40
C VAL A 41 -52.20 -23.50 16.23
N GLU A 42 -51.48 -23.50 17.35
CA GLU A 42 -52.07 -23.43 18.70
C GLU A 42 -50.99 -23.61 19.78
N GLN A 43 -50.99 -22.61 20.68
CA GLN A 43 -50.67 -22.56 22.11
C GLN A 43 -51.15 -23.81 22.92
N VAL A 44 -50.83 -24.12 24.18
CA VAL A 44 -50.40 -23.41 25.42
C VAL A 44 -50.04 -24.52 26.43
N ASP A 45 -49.24 -24.20 27.45
CA ASP A 45 -49.39 -24.63 28.87
C ASP A 45 -48.09 -24.30 29.64
N LYS A 46 -48.04 -23.84 30.89
CA LYS A 46 -48.97 -23.20 31.84
C LYS A 46 -48.13 -22.86 33.10
N GLU A 47 -48.48 -21.76 33.78
CA GLU A 47 -48.43 -21.36 35.22
C GLU A 47 -47.35 -21.96 36.18
N THR A 48 -46.86 -21.29 37.24
CA THR A 48 -47.60 -20.65 38.35
C THR A 48 -46.66 -19.81 39.28
N GLU A 49 -47.12 -18.62 39.71
CA GLU A 49 -47.05 -17.93 41.05
C GLU A 49 -45.74 -17.82 41.88
N ALA A 50 -45.49 -16.83 42.76
CA ALA A 50 -46.12 -15.55 43.18
C ALA A 50 -45.17 -14.76 44.12
N ALA A 51 -45.40 -13.42 44.20
CA ALA A 51 -45.20 -12.44 45.31
C ALA A 51 -43.77 -12.27 45.92
N ASP A 52 -43.26 -11.10 46.35
CA ASP A 52 -43.87 -9.88 46.90
C ASP A 52 -42.80 -8.74 47.00
N GLY A 53 -43.20 -7.47 47.09
CA GLY A 53 -42.52 -6.45 47.92
C GLY A 53 -41.47 -5.47 47.34
N GLU A 54 -41.91 -4.21 47.13
CA GLU A 54 -41.26 -2.88 46.96
C GLU A 54 -39.76 -2.61 47.29
N SER A 55 -39.09 -1.78 46.46
CA SER A 55 -38.69 -0.38 46.82
C SER A 55 -37.85 0.32 45.72
N HIS A 56 -38.05 1.64 45.57
CA HIS A 56 -37.32 2.56 44.69
C HIS A 56 -35.86 2.81 45.15
N ALA A 57 -34.90 2.89 44.21
CA ALA A 57 -34.00 4.04 44.01
C ALA A 57 -32.80 3.71 43.08
N THR A 58 -32.79 4.39 41.92
CA THR A 58 -31.66 5.01 41.21
C THR A 58 -30.27 4.34 41.25
N GLU A 59 -29.87 3.69 40.16
CA GLU A 59 -28.46 3.43 39.83
C GLU A 59 -27.89 4.50 38.87
N PRO A 60 -26.60 4.85 38.99
CA PRO A 60 -25.95 5.90 38.20
C PRO A 60 -25.41 5.43 36.85
N ASN A 61 -25.53 6.33 35.87
CA ASN A 61 -24.90 6.39 34.55
C ASN A 61 -23.74 5.41 34.29
N GLU A 62 -23.97 4.50 33.35
CA GLU A 62 -22.92 3.90 32.54
C GLU A 62 -22.28 5.00 31.68
N THR A 63 -20.97 5.18 31.87
CA THR A 63 -20.11 6.03 31.04
C THR A 63 -20.10 5.48 29.62
N GLU A 64 -20.76 6.17 28.70
CA GLU A 64 -20.70 5.89 27.27
C GLU A 64 -19.25 5.97 26.78
N ALA A 65 -18.86 4.91 26.07
CA ALA A 65 -17.63 4.81 25.32
C ALA A 65 -17.50 6.01 24.37
N GLY A 66 -16.39 6.73 24.49
CA GLY A 66 -16.10 7.89 23.66
C GLY A 66 -16.07 7.51 22.18
N GLU A 67 -16.94 8.15 21.41
CA GLU A 67 -16.92 8.13 19.95
C GLU A 67 -15.53 8.50 19.43
N ASP A 68 -15.01 7.61 18.60
CA ASP A 68 -13.78 7.76 17.84
C ASP A 68 -13.93 8.95 16.88
N LYS A 69 -13.55 10.15 17.32
CA LYS A 69 -13.62 11.36 16.50
C LYS A 69 -12.49 11.31 15.48
N ALA A 70 -12.81 10.85 14.28
CA ALA A 70 -12.01 11.09 13.08
C ALA A 70 -11.60 12.57 13.05
N GLN A 71 -10.30 12.84 13.23
CA GLN A 71 -9.76 14.18 13.20
C GLN A 71 -9.71 14.60 11.73
N LYS A 72 -10.73 15.34 11.28
CA LYS A 72 -10.67 16.10 10.03
C LYS A 72 -9.66 17.23 10.20
N ASP A 73 -8.39 16.94 9.99
CA ASP A 73 -7.41 17.99 9.70
C ASP A 73 -7.38 18.26 8.20
N ASN A 74 -7.44 19.55 7.87
CA ASN A 74 -7.74 20.18 6.58
C ASN A 74 -9.17 20.03 6.07
N GLY A 75 -9.95 21.10 6.24
CA GLY A 75 -11.30 21.33 5.69
C GLY A 75 -11.36 21.50 4.17
N SER A 76 -10.60 20.71 3.41
CA SER A 76 -10.78 20.59 1.96
C SER A 76 -11.67 19.38 1.65
N PRO A 77 -12.64 19.50 0.71
CA PRO A 77 -13.51 18.38 0.31
C PRO A 77 -12.77 17.13 -0.19
N GLY A 78 -11.48 17.23 -0.52
CA GLY A 78 -10.61 16.14 -0.97
C GLY A 78 -9.58 15.65 0.05
N GLY A 79 -9.69 16.01 1.34
CA GLY A 79 -8.73 15.63 2.39
C GLY A 79 -8.65 14.12 2.67
N ILE A 80 -7.51 13.62 3.15
CA ILE A 80 -7.35 12.25 3.64
C ILE A 80 -8.08 12.13 4.98
N ASN A 81 -8.94 11.12 5.11
CA ASN A 81 -9.64 10.87 6.36
C ASN A 81 -8.75 10.07 7.31
N TYR A 82 -7.94 10.78 8.08
CA TYR A 82 -7.05 10.17 9.07
C TYR A 82 -7.83 9.61 10.25
N LYS A 83 -7.63 8.32 10.51
CA LYS A 83 -8.02 7.68 11.77
C LYS A 83 -6.85 7.74 12.74
N SER A 84 -7.13 8.05 14.00
CA SER A 84 -6.10 8.12 15.04
C SER A 84 -5.41 6.77 15.18
N GLY A 85 -4.08 6.75 15.08
CA GLY A 85 -3.27 5.54 15.16
C GLY A 85 -3.06 4.82 13.83
N GLU A 86 -3.89 5.08 12.81
CA GLU A 86 -3.83 4.46 11.47
C GLU A 86 -3.43 5.47 10.38
N GLU A 87 -2.69 6.53 10.74
CA GLU A 87 -2.45 7.64 9.82
C GLU A 87 -1.56 7.27 8.63
N LEU A 88 -0.58 6.37 8.82
CA LEU A 88 0.30 5.94 7.74
C LEU A 88 -0.45 5.04 6.75
N LEU A 89 -1.26 4.12 7.26
CA LEU A 89 -2.16 3.30 6.46
C LEU A 89 -3.19 4.16 5.72
N SER A 90 -3.79 5.13 6.40
CA SER A 90 -4.77 6.04 5.78
C SER A 90 -4.17 6.83 4.62
N PHE A 91 -2.92 7.30 4.76
CA PHE A 91 -2.22 7.98 3.67
C PHE A 91 -1.92 7.05 2.50
N TYR A 92 -1.34 5.87 2.79
CA TYR A 92 -1.03 4.88 1.77
C TYR A 92 -2.28 4.49 0.99
N THR A 93 -3.37 4.13 1.67
CA THR A 93 -4.63 3.73 1.04
C THR A 93 -5.21 4.84 0.17
N ALA A 94 -5.18 6.09 0.61
CA ALA A 94 -5.66 7.21 -0.20
C ALA A 94 -4.84 7.39 -1.49
N PHE A 95 -3.53 7.17 -1.43
CA PHE A 95 -2.65 7.29 -2.60
C PHE A 95 -2.78 6.09 -3.55
N ASP A 96 -2.83 4.88 -3.00
CA ASP A 96 -3.08 3.61 -3.70
C ASP A 96 -4.42 3.67 -4.45
N ASP A 97 -5.52 4.02 -3.76
CA ASP A 97 -6.85 4.17 -4.36
C ASP A 97 -6.86 5.21 -5.51
N ALA A 98 -6.09 6.29 -5.37
CA ALA A 98 -5.99 7.32 -6.40
C ALA A 98 -5.28 6.80 -7.66
N ILE A 99 -4.23 5.99 -7.51
CA ILE A 99 -3.46 5.41 -8.62
C ILE A 99 -4.17 4.21 -9.23
N SER A 100 -4.68 3.28 -8.43
CA SER A 100 -5.12 1.95 -8.90
C SER A 100 -6.27 1.99 -9.91
N LYS A 101 -7.09 3.04 -9.89
CA LYS A 101 -8.14 3.25 -10.92
C LYS A 101 -7.58 3.40 -12.35
N PHE A 102 -6.29 3.71 -12.50
CA PHE A 102 -5.62 3.87 -13.78
C PHE A 102 -4.79 2.65 -14.20
N GLU A 103 -4.61 1.65 -13.32
CA GLU A 103 -3.81 0.45 -13.63
C GLU A 103 -4.39 -0.36 -14.79
N GLN A 104 -5.71 -0.55 -14.82
CA GLN A 104 -6.36 -1.32 -15.88
C GLN A 104 -6.09 -0.72 -17.27
N PRO A 105 -6.40 0.57 -17.55
CA PRO A 105 -6.07 1.20 -18.83
C PRO A 105 -4.59 1.04 -19.25
N ILE A 106 -3.66 1.14 -18.30
CA ILE A 106 -2.22 0.98 -18.57
C ILE A 106 -1.89 -0.48 -18.90
N SER A 107 -2.48 -1.44 -18.18
CA SER A 107 -2.24 -2.87 -18.39
C SER A 107 -2.85 -3.42 -19.69
N GLU A 108 -3.86 -2.74 -20.23
CA GLU A 108 -4.50 -3.08 -21.51
C GLU A 108 -3.81 -2.40 -22.71
N TYR A 109 -2.91 -1.44 -22.45
CA TYR A 109 -2.21 -0.72 -23.50
C TYR A 109 -1.22 -1.61 -24.25
N ALA A 110 -1.36 -1.67 -25.57
CA ALA A 110 -0.42 -2.38 -26.44
C ALA A 110 0.50 -1.38 -27.16
N THR A 111 1.81 -1.64 -27.12
CA THR A 111 2.81 -0.90 -27.90
C THR A 111 3.91 -1.84 -28.39
N GLU A 112 4.54 -1.45 -29.50
CA GLU A 112 5.75 -2.10 -30.02
C GLU A 112 7.03 -1.48 -29.44
N ASP A 113 6.96 -0.26 -28.89
CA ASP A 113 8.13 0.50 -28.41
C ASP A 113 8.63 0.02 -27.04
N PHE A 114 7.73 -0.55 -26.23
CA PHE A 114 8.03 -0.99 -24.86
C PHE A 114 7.37 -2.34 -24.56
N SER A 115 7.98 -3.12 -23.66
CA SER A 115 7.31 -4.32 -23.16
C SER A 115 6.12 -3.94 -22.26
N LEU A 116 5.03 -4.70 -22.36
CA LEU A 116 3.84 -4.52 -21.53
C LEU A 116 4.18 -4.54 -20.02
N ILE A 117 5.06 -5.45 -19.61
CA ILE A 117 5.51 -5.58 -18.22
C ILE A 117 6.22 -4.30 -17.76
N ASP A 118 7.08 -3.71 -18.60
CA ASP A 118 7.80 -2.49 -18.20
C ASP A 118 6.84 -1.30 -18.02
N VAL A 119 5.90 -1.10 -18.95
CA VAL A 119 4.90 -0.01 -18.84
C VAL A 119 3.92 -0.25 -17.69
N GLY A 120 3.44 -1.48 -17.52
CA GLY A 120 2.48 -1.84 -16.47
C GLY A 120 3.00 -1.65 -15.05
N MET A 121 4.32 -1.56 -14.86
CA MET A 121 4.95 -1.29 -13.56
C MET A 121 5.09 0.20 -13.23
N ASP A 122 4.90 1.12 -14.19
CA ASP A 122 4.99 2.56 -13.95
C ASP A 122 4.10 3.07 -12.80
N PRO A 123 2.80 2.72 -12.74
CA PRO A 123 1.93 3.17 -11.63
C PRO A 123 2.34 2.59 -10.27
N LEU A 124 3.06 1.46 -10.24
CA LEU A 124 3.52 0.82 -9.01
C LEU A 124 4.83 1.40 -8.46
N ALA A 125 5.58 2.14 -9.29
CA ALA A 125 6.85 2.74 -8.91
C ALA A 125 6.78 3.64 -7.66
N PRO A 126 5.77 4.52 -7.48
CA PRO A 126 5.59 5.31 -6.25
C PRO A 126 4.83 4.58 -5.13
N LEU A 127 4.32 3.36 -5.35
CA LEU A 127 3.66 2.60 -4.29
C LEU A 127 4.62 1.64 -3.60
N THR A 128 5.60 1.13 -4.35
CA THR A 128 6.52 0.08 -3.89
C THR A 128 7.40 0.49 -2.71
N PRO A 129 8.07 1.67 -2.71
CA PRO A 129 8.99 2.01 -1.61
C PRO A 129 8.28 2.19 -0.27
N ILE A 130 7.02 2.64 -0.29
CA ILE A 130 6.22 2.93 0.90
C ILE A 130 5.18 1.85 1.22
N LEU A 131 5.17 0.72 0.49
CA LEU A 131 4.18 -0.36 0.63
C LEU A 131 3.97 -0.82 2.09
N ASN A 132 5.05 -0.87 2.88
CA ASN A 132 4.99 -1.34 4.26
C ASN A 132 4.72 -0.22 5.28
N MET A 133 4.50 1.04 4.87
CA MET A 133 4.38 2.16 5.81
C MET A 133 3.22 1.98 6.81
N GLY A 134 2.10 1.40 6.37
CA GLY A 134 0.95 1.12 7.23
C GLY A 134 1.24 0.09 8.33
N MET A 135 2.27 -0.75 8.18
CA MET A 135 2.64 -1.71 9.23
C MET A 135 3.18 -1.02 10.49
N TYR A 136 3.78 0.17 10.34
CA TYR A 136 4.31 0.96 11.45
C TYR A 136 3.21 1.47 12.39
N ASP A 137 1.97 1.59 11.90
CA ASP A 137 0.81 1.95 12.72
C ASP A 137 0.50 0.88 13.78
N SER A 138 0.89 -0.36 13.55
CA SER A 138 0.57 -1.48 14.44
C SER A 138 1.70 -1.86 15.40
N LEU A 139 2.79 -1.09 15.47
CA LEU A 139 3.95 -1.40 16.34
C LEU A 139 3.60 -1.42 17.83
N GLU A 140 2.64 -0.61 18.28
CA GLU A 140 2.19 -0.62 19.68
C GLU A 140 1.50 -1.94 20.04
N VAL A 141 0.87 -2.60 19.06
CA VAL A 141 0.10 -3.84 19.26
C VAL A 141 0.98 -5.08 19.06
N PHE A 142 1.80 -5.10 18.00
CA PHE A 142 2.60 -6.27 17.63
C PHE A 142 4.05 -6.22 18.13
N GLY A 143 4.46 -5.10 18.72
CA GLY A 143 5.83 -4.84 19.15
C GLY A 143 6.75 -4.45 18.00
N THR A 144 7.97 -4.05 18.36
CA THR A 144 9.03 -3.64 17.43
C THR A 144 9.91 -4.82 17.02
N LYS A 145 10.24 -4.95 15.74
CA LYS A 145 11.30 -5.84 15.24
C LYS A 145 12.41 -5.02 14.60
N GLU A 146 13.63 -5.55 14.52
CA GLU A 146 14.70 -5.01 13.66
C GLU A 146 14.94 -3.47 13.75
N GLY A 147 14.83 -2.88 14.94
CA GLY A 147 15.04 -1.44 15.13
C GLY A 147 13.91 -0.54 14.62
N GLU A 148 12.71 -1.10 14.37
CA GLU A 148 11.51 -0.36 13.96
C GLU A 148 11.06 0.65 15.01
N TYR A 149 10.62 1.82 14.55
CA TYR A 149 10.04 2.87 15.39
C TYR A 149 8.90 3.61 14.68
N LYS A 150 7.99 4.18 15.48
CA LYS A 150 7.00 5.18 15.09
C LYS A 150 6.92 6.24 16.20
N GLU A 151 7.07 7.50 15.85
CA GLU A 151 7.02 8.64 16.77
C GLU A 151 6.07 9.70 16.24
N LYS A 152 5.09 10.12 17.05
CA LYS A 152 4.13 11.17 16.70
C LYS A 152 4.38 12.43 17.51
N SER A 153 4.46 13.57 16.83
CA SER A 153 4.58 14.90 17.43
C SER A 153 3.67 15.88 16.69
N GLY A 154 2.50 16.16 17.26
CA GLY A 154 1.46 16.94 16.59
C GLY A 154 0.96 16.23 15.32
N SER A 155 0.99 16.93 14.18
CA SER A 155 0.63 16.40 12.86
C SER A 155 1.74 15.58 12.20
N VAL A 156 2.94 15.57 12.78
CA VAL A 156 4.11 14.93 12.18
C VAL A 156 4.29 13.54 12.78
N ILE A 157 4.40 12.53 11.92
CA ILE A 157 4.70 11.15 12.25
C ILE A 157 6.01 10.78 11.58
N LYS A 158 6.99 10.38 12.38
CA LYS A 158 8.24 9.79 11.91
C LYS A 158 8.20 8.29 12.11
N TYR A 159 8.69 7.53 11.15
CA TYR A 159 8.75 6.08 11.25
C TYR A 159 9.97 5.56 10.51
N GLY A 160 10.36 4.32 10.76
CA GLY A 160 11.50 3.74 10.09
C GLY A 160 12.14 2.60 10.86
N LYS A 161 13.25 2.12 10.33
CA LYS A 161 14.06 1.07 10.96
C LYS A 161 15.51 1.17 10.53
N GLU A 162 16.40 0.65 11.36
CA GLU A 162 17.80 0.47 11.04
C GLU A 162 18.28 -0.88 11.58
N PHE A 163 18.84 -1.71 10.70
CA PHE A 163 19.36 -3.01 11.10
C PHE A 163 20.55 -3.44 10.24
N THR A 164 21.37 -4.33 10.79
CA THR A 164 22.42 -5.03 10.04
C THR A 164 21.93 -6.43 9.69
N ARG A 165 22.04 -6.82 8.41
CA ARG A 165 21.62 -8.15 7.96
C ARG A 165 22.46 -9.24 8.60
N GLU A 166 21.81 -10.13 9.35
CA GLU A 166 22.48 -11.28 9.98
C GLU A 166 22.82 -12.40 8.98
N GLU A 167 22.06 -12.48 7.88
CA GLU A 167 22.18 -13.47 6.81
C GLU A 167 22.02 -12.79 5.43
N ASP A 168 22.42 -13.49 4.37
CA ASP A 168 22.14 -13.07 2.99
C ASP A 168 20.62 -13.02 2.77
N GLY A 169 20.14 -12.03 2.01
CA GLY A 169 18.72 -11.90 1.68
C GLY A 169 18.29 -12.80 0.51
N PHE A 170 17.00 -12.75 0.17
CA PHE A 170 16.47 -13.46 -1.00
C PHE A 170 17.05 -12.93 -2.32
N ASP A 171 17.25 -11.62 -2.46
CA ASP A 171 17.97 -11.09 -3.61
C ASP A 171 19.48 -11.35 -3.45
N PRO A 172 20.15 -11.90 -4.49
CA PRO A 172 21.59 -12.18 -4.44
C PRO A 172 22.48 -10.99 -4.08
N LYS A 173 22.01 -9.75 -4.26
CA LYS A 173 22.73 -8.53 -3.90
C LYS A 173 22.62 -8.16 -2.42
N ASN A 174 21.66 -8.70 -1.70
CA ASN A 174 21.49 -8.47 -0.27
C ASN A 174 22.44 -9.37 0.50
N LYS A 175 23.50 -8.79 1.08
CA LYS A 175 24.56 -9.54 1.75
C LYS A 175 24.46 -9.42 3.26
N LYS A 176 24.84 -10.50 3.94
CA LYS A 176 25.14 -10.48 5.36
C LYS A 176 26.12 -9.34 5.65
N GLY A 177 25.82 -8.56 6.70
CA GLY A 177 26.60 -7.40 7.10
C GLY A 177 26.23 -6.08 6.43
N ASP A 178 25.30 -6.09 5.46
CA ASP A 178 24.73 -4.85 4.95
C ASP A 178 23.93 -4.15 6.05
N VAL A 179 24.08 -2.83 6.17
CA VAL A 179 23.26 -1.97 7.04
C VAL A 179 22.16 -1.38 6.19
N VAL A 180 20.91 -1.68 6.55
CA VAL A 180 19.72 -1.15 5.89
C VAL A 180 19.09 -0.12 6.80
N LYS A 181 18.77 1.04 6.26
CA LYS A 181 18.07 2.10 6.96
C LYS A 181 16.89 2.58 6.12
N GLU A 182 15.73 2.67 6.73
CA GLU A 182 14.51 3.25 6.15
C GLU A 182 14.02 4.35 7.09
N GLU A 183 13.71 5.52 6.56
CA GLU A 183 13.19 6.65 7.32
C GLU A 183 12.06 7.32 6.54
N GLY A 184 10.89 7.40 7.16
CA GLY A 184 9.74 8.09 6.63
C GLY A 184 9.24 9.19 7.57
N LYS A 185 8.67 10.23 6.98
CA LYS A 185 8.03 11.33 7.70
C LYS A 185 6.74 11.72 6.97
N LEU A 186 5.61 11.55 7.64
CA LEU A 186 4.30 12.03 7.21
C LEU A 186 3.92 13.27 8.02
N ASP A 187 3.53 14.35 7.34
CA ASP A 187 2.85 15.50 7.96
C ASP A 187 1.39 15.51 7.52
N THR A 188 0.49 15.18 8.44
CA THR A 188 -0.95 15.12 8.16
C THR A 188 -1.58 16.49 7.96
N SER A 189 -0.93 17.57 8.42
CA SER A 189 -1.42 18.94 8.24
C SER A 189 -1.17 19.46 6.82
N THR A 190 -0.24 18.86 6.08
CA THR A 190 0.06 19.22 4.68
C THR A 190 -0.08 18.05 3.73
N ASN A 191 -0.56 16.89 4.20
CA ASN A 191 -0.64 15.62 3.46
C ASN A 191 0.65 15.35 2.68
N THR A 192 1.79 15.49 3.36
CA THR A 192 3.12 15.37 2.75
C THR A 192 3.89 14.21 3.36
N LEU A 193 4.32 13.28 2.52
CA LEU A 193 5.21 12.19 2.86
C LEU A 193 6.58 12.41 2.24
N THR A 194 7.63 12.22 3.04
CA THR A 194 9.01 12.04 2.56
C THR A 194 9.53 10.71 3.07
N PHE A 195 10.18 9.94 2.22
CA PHE A 195 10.74 8.64 2.54
C PHE A 195 12.14 8.49 1.94
N GLU A 196 13.05 7.88 2.70
CA GLU A 196 14.38 7.53 2.23
C GLU A 196 14.76 6.13 2.72
N SER A 197 15.27 5.31 1.80
CA SER A 197 15.88 4.01 2.11
C SER A 197 17.31 3.98 1.63
N THR A 198 18.22 3.46 2.44
CA THR A 198 19.63 3.31 2.11
C THR A 198 20.15 1.94 2.48
N VAL A 199 21.11 1.46 1.69
CA VAL A 199 21.89 0.27 2.02
C VAL A 199 23.35 0.65 2.03
N LYS A 200 24.04 0.32 3.13
CA LYS A 200 25.49 0.47 3.26
C LYS A 200 26.17 -0.88 3.36
N ARG A 201 27.28 -1.05 2.64
CA ARG A 201 28.17 -2.21 2.74
C ARG A 201 29.55 -1.73 3.15
N SER A 202 30.08 -2.29 4.24
CA SER A 202 31.40 -1.90 4.75
C SER A 202 31.54 -0.38 4.99
N GLY A 203 30.44 0.30 5.34
CA GLY A 203 30.39 1.75 5.57
C GLY A 203 30.12 2.61 4.33
N GLU A 204 30.18 2.04 3.12
CA GLU A 204 29.92 2.76 1.87
C GLU A 204 28.45 2.65 1.47
N LEU A 205 27.84 3.76 1.05
CA LEU A 205 26.48 3.78 0.50
C LEU A 205 26.50 3.10 -0.87
N ILE A 206 25.67 2.07 -1.05
CA ILE A 206 25.61 1.27 -2.28
C ILE A 206 24.25 1.32 -2.96
N GLU A 207 23.19 1.59 -2.19
CA GLU A 207 21.84 1.80 -2.71
C GLU A 207 21.16 2.94 -1.98
N ARG A 208 20.33 3.67 -2.71
CA ARG A 208 19.53 4.78 -2.18
C ARG A 208 18.23 4.91 -2.95
N VAL A 209 17.13 5.02 -2.22
CA VAL A 209 15.80 5.34 -2.73
C VAL A 209 15.30 6.55 -1.97
N VAL A 210 14.77 7.54 -2.69
CA VAL A 210 14.13 8.72 -2.11
C VAL A 210 12.77 8.88 -2.76
N GLU A 211 11.76 9.14 -1.95
CA GLU A 211 10.40 9.36 -2.38
C GLU A 211 9.78 10.56 -1.67
N GLU A 212 9.07 11.38 -2.43
CA GLU A 212 8.21 12.44 -1.90
C GLU A 212 6.82 12.30 -2.51
N VAL A 213 5.78 12.39 -1.67
CA VAL A 213 4.38 12.36 -2.10
C VAL A 213 3.64 13.51 -1.41
N VAL A 214 2.90 14.32 -2.18
CA VAL A 214 2.09 15.42 -1.65
C VAL A 214 0.69 15.30 -2.21
N MET A 215 -0.32 15.35 -1.33
CA MET A 215 -1.71 15.53 -1.75
C MET A 215 -2.09 17.00 -1.69
N LEU A 216 -2.46 17.57 -2.84
CA LEU A 216 -2.92 18.94 -2.98
C LEU A 216 -4.34 19.10 -2.42
N PRO A 217 -4.79 20.35 -2.14
CA PRO A 217 -6.13 20.59 -1.58
C PRO A 217 -7.28 20.05 -2.43
N ASP A 218 -7.12 19.96 -3.74
CA ASP A 218 -8.13 19.43 -4.67
C ASP A 218 -8.18 17.88 -4.71
N GLY A 219 -7.32 17.20 -3.95
CA GLY A 219 -7.18 15.74 -3.95
C GLY A 219 -6.22 15.19 -5.00
N THR A 220 -5.55 16.06 -5.79
CA THR A 220 -4.50 15.63 -6.72
C THR A 220 -3.26 15.19 -5.93
N PHE A 221 -2.74 14.01 -6.23
CA PHE A 221 -1.43 13.57 -5.74
C PHE A 221 -0.33 13.96 -6.72
N ILE A 222 0.77 14.49 -6.20
CA ILE A 222 2.04 14.62 -6.91
C ILE A 222 3.08 13.79 -6.18
N ALA A 223 3.88 13.04 -6.94
CA ALA A 223 4.95 12.23 -6.37
C ALA A 223 6.21 12.27 -7.23
N GLN A 224 7.36 12.11 -6.57
CA GLN A 224 8.61 11.82 -7.24
C GLN A 224 9.36 10.72 -6.51
N VAL A 225 9.94 9.81 -7.28
CA VAL A 225 10.76 8.71 -6.76
C VAL A 225 12.09 8.72 -7.48
N PHE A 226 13.17 8.65 -6.74
CA PHE A 226 14.52 8.48 -7.24
C PHE A 226 15.11 7.21 -6.66
N SER A 227 15.73 6.38 -7.50
CA SER A 227 16.35 5.15 -7.04
C SER A 227 17.66 4.88 -7.74
N LYS A 228 18.65 4.46 -6.96
CA LYS A 228 19.88 3.84 -7.43
C LYS A 228 20.10 2.54 -6.68
N TYR A 229 19.97 1.42 -7.40
CA TYR A 229 20.24 0.07 -6.89
C TYR A 229 21.55 -0.46 -7.46
N ILE A 230 22.10 -1.52 -6.86
CA ILE A 230 23.16 -2.30 -7.48
C ILE A 230 22.55 -3.06 -8.66
N PRO A 231 23.13 -2.98 -9.89
CA PRO A 231 22.66 -3.78 -11.00
C PRO A 231 22.69 -5.28 -10.68
N ARG A 232 21.56 -5.97 -10.90
CA ARG A 232 21.41 -7.38 -10.55
C ARG A 232 22.42 -8.28 -11.27
N ASP A 233 22.64 -7.99 -12.55
CA ASP A 233 23.62 -8.66 -13.42
C ASP A 233 23.97 -7.75 -14.61
N GLU A 234 24.92 -8.18 -15.44
CA GLU A 234 25.48 -7.42 -16.58
C GLU A 234 24.45 -7.01 -17.65
N ARG A 235 23.26 -7.63 -17.67
CA ARG A 235 22.19 -7.25 -18.60
C ARG A 235 21.47 -5.98 -18.17
N ASN A 236 21.60 -5.59 -16.90
CA ASN A 236 20.98 -4.38 -16.37
C ASN A 236 21.98 -3.23 -16.47
N LYS A 237 21.61 -2.21 -17.26
CA LYS A 237 22.37 -0.96 -17.34
C LYS A 237 22.50 -0.36 -15.94
N ASP A 238 23.72 0.03 -15.57
CA ASP A 238 23.94 0.81 -14.37
C ASP A 238 23.47 2.25 -14.59
N LYS A 239 22.46 2.67 -13.83
CA LYS A 239 21.81 3.98 -13.94
C LYS A 239 21.00 4.29 -12.69
N GLY A 240 20.72 5.57 -12.48
CA GLY A 240 19.63 6.01 -11.62
C GLY A 240 18.30 5.98 -12.37
N ASN A 241 17.20 5.71 -11.66
CA ASN A 241 15.84 5.79 -12.20
C ASN A 241 15.06 6.88 -11.45
N ALA A 242 14.30 7.67 -12.19
CA ALA A 242 13.39 8.66 -11.64
C ALA A 242 11.97 8.48 -12.21
N TYR A 243 10.97 8.65 -11.36
CA TYR A 243 9.57 8.66 -11.72
C TYR A 243 8.95 9.96 -11.22
N PHE A 244 8.22 10.65 -12.08
CA PHE A 244 7.53 11.91 -11.76
C PHE A 244 6.06 11.73 -12.06
N VAL A 245 5.22 11.89 -11.05
CA VAL A 245 3.81 11.48 -11.09
C VAL A 245 2.93 12.65 -10.73
N ARG A 246 1.87 12.85 -11.50
CA ARG A 246 0.73 13.69 -11.15
C ARG A 246 -0.54 12.89 -11.39
N CYS A 247 -1.30 12.65 -10.33
CA CYS A 247 -2.48 11.80 -10.29
C CYS A 247 -3.66 12.63 -9.79
N GLY A 248 -4.47 13.12 -10.73
CA GLY A 248 -5.70 13.83 -10.47
C GLY A 248 -6.92 12.90 -10.41
N LYS A 249 -8.11 13.52 -10.34
CA LYS A 249 -9.37 12.76 -10.31
C LYS A 249 -9.60 11.94 -11.58
N ASP A 250 -9.36 12.52 -12.75
CA ASP A 250 -9.71 11.94 -14.05
C ASP A 250 -8.48 11.76 -14.97
N GLU A 251 -7.30 12.09 -14.47
CA GLU A 251 -6.04 12.06 -15.22
C GLU A 251 -4.88 11.52 -14.39
N LEU A 252 -4.06 10.67 -15.00
CA LEU A 252 -2.74 10.29 -14.51
C LEU A 252 -1.70 10.68 -15.56
N VAL A 253 -0.58 11.27 -15.11
CA VAL A 253 0.62 11.49 -15.93
C VAL A 253 1.84 11.01 -15.14
N ILE A 254 2.61 10.13 -15.76
CA ILE A 254 3.88 9.61 -15.25
C ILE A 254 4.96 9.88 -16.28
N ILE A 255 6.08 10.46 -15.86
CA ILE A 255 7.31 10.50 -16.65
C ILE A 255 8.34 9.61 -15.98
N LYS A 256 8.81 8.61 -16.72
CA LYS A 256 9.98 7.81 -16.36
C LYS A 256 11.22 8.47 -16.96
N ALA A 257 12.25 8.64 -16.15
CA ALA A 257 13.53 9.20 -16.56
C ALA A 257 14.72 8.44 -15.95
N GLU A 258 15.90 8.71 -16.47
CA GLU A 258 17.18 8.18 -16.01
C GLU A 258 18.13 9.30 -15.63
N PHE A 259 19.04 9.00 -14.71
CA PHE A 259 20.20 9.82 -14.40
C PHE A 259 21.45 8.96 -14.31
N GLU A 260 22.60 9.61 -14.22
CA GLU A 260 23.91 8.97 -14.04
C GLU A 260 23.89 7.99 -12.86
N PRO A 261 24.72 6.92 -12.88
CA PRO A 261 24.75 5.90 -11.83
C PRO A 261 25.40 6.39 -10.52
N ASP A 262 24.94 7.51 -9.98
CA ASP A 262 25.39 8.09 -8.72
C ASP A 262 24.41 7.74 -7.60
N VAL A 263 24.91 7.11 -6.54
CA VAL A 263 24.12 6.80 -5.33
C VAL A 263 23.97 8.00 -4.39
N ASN A 264 24.83 9.01 -4.53
CA ASN A 264 24.81 10.26 -3.77
C ASN A 264 24.06 11.38 -4.51
N PHE A 265 23.18 11.01 -5.45
CA PHE A 265 22.45 11.95 -6.28
C PHE A 265 21.75 13.05 -5.47
N THR A 266 21.68 14.25 -6.04
CA THR A 266 20.88 15.35 -5.52
C THR A 266 19.61 15.51 -6.35
N TYR A 267 18.53 15.95 -5.73
CA TYR A 267 17.26 16.20 -6.40
C TYR A 267 16.62 17.50 -5.89
N ASN A 268 15.69 18.04 -6.66
CA ASN A 268 14.88 19.18 -6.25
C ASN A 268 13.60 18.69 -5.58
N SER A 269 13.39 19.06 -4.32
CA SER A 269 12.18 18.67 -3.58
C SER A 269 10.91 19.31 -4.18
N ILE A 270 9.83 18.52 -4.22
CA ILE A 270 8.48 18.97 -4.60
C ILE A 270 7.69 19.54 -3.42
N VAL A 271 8.17 19.33 -2.19
CA VAL A 271 7.49 19.80 -0.98
C VAL A 271 7.34 21.31 -1.01
N GLY A 272 6.10 21.78 -0.83
CA GLY A 272 5.76 23.21 -0.82
C GLY A 272 5.79 23.90 -2.19
N LYS A 273 5.93 23.16 -3.30
CA LYS A 273 5.93 23.74 -4.67
C LYS A 273 4.54 23.96 -5.26
N GLY A 274 3.48 23.41 -4.64
CA GLY A 274 2.12 23.45 -5.19
C GLY A 274 1.95 22.46 -6.35
N ASP A 275 1.03 22.75 -7.26
CA ASP A 275 0.75 21.91 -8.43
C ASP A 275 1.85 22.04 -9.49
N ILE A 276 2.88 21.19 -9.38
CA ILE A 276 3.99 21.10 -10.33
C ILE A 276 3.75 19.95 -11.32
N SER A 277 3.99 20.19 -12.61
CA SER A 277 3.79 19.17 -13.63
C SER A 277 4.94 18.15 -13.67
N PRO A 278 4.72 16.90 -14.11
CA PRO A 278 5.80 15.95 -14.34
C PRO A 278 6.89 16.44 -15.30
N GLU A 279 6.54 17.28 -16.28
CA GLU A 279 7.51 17.88 -17.22
C GLU A 279 8.45 18.87 -16.52
N ASP A 280 7.95 19.61 -15.54
CA ASP A 280 8.76 20.53 -14.74
C ASP A 280 9.62 19.77 -13.72
N MET A 281 9.06 18.74 -13.07
CA MET A 281 9.80 17.89 -12.13
C MET A 281 10.95 17.14 -12.82
N SER A 282 10.76 16.73 -14.08
CA SER A 282 11.74 15.96 -14.86
C SER A 282 12.82 16.80 -15.55
N GLN A 283 12.84 18.13 -15.37
CA GLN A 283 13.90 18.96 -15.92
C GLN A 283 15.27 18.57 -15.36
N GLY A 284 16.23 18.36 -16.26
CA GLY A 284 17.59 17.94 -15.92
C GLY A 284 17.83 16.42 -15.93
N TYR A 285 16.81 15.61 -16.21
CA TYR A 285 16.91 14.15 -16.32
C TYR A 285 16.79 13.67 -17.77
N THR A 286 17.31 12.49 -18.07
CA THR A 286 17.12 11.85 -19.39
C THR A 286 15.77 11.15 -19.41
N LYS A 287 14.77 11.80 -20.00
CA LYS A 287 13.41 11.25 -20.08
C LYS A 287 13.38 10.02 -21.01
N VAL A 288 12.66 8.98 -20.60
CA VAL A 288 12.55 7.70 -21.31
C VAL A 288 11.19 7.57 -21.96
N ARG A 289 10.13 7.76 -21.16
CA ARG A 289 8.75 7.72 -21.64
C ARG A 289 7.83 8.57 -20.78
N LYS A 290 6.69 8.90 -21.37
CA LYS A 290 5.53 9.52 -20.73
C LYS A 290 4.35 8.58 -20.83
N THR A 291 3.83 8.15 -19.69
CA THR A 291 2.59 7.37 -19.59
C THR A 291 1.49 8.32 -19.12
N SER A 292 0.39 8.40 -19.85
CA SER A 292 -0.76 9.21 -19.46
C SER A 292 -2.05 8.43 -19.58
N VAL A 293 -3.00 8.66 -18.69
CA VAL A 293 -4.35 8.10 -18.77
C VAL A 293 -5.34 9.23 -18.63
N ARG A 294 -6.25 9.35 -19.61
CA ARG A 294 -7.38 10.29 -19.60
C ARG A 294 -8.59 9.61 -20.19
N ASP A 295 -9.76 9.84 -19.61
CA ASP A 295 -11.03 9.25 -20.08
C ASP A 295 -10.98 7.71 -20.23
N GLY A 296 -10.22 7.05 -19.34
CA GLY A 296 -10.03 5.59 -19.35
C GLY A 296 -9.12 5.07 -20.46
N VAL A 297 -8.44 5.94 -21.21
CA VAL A 297 -7.53 5.56 -22.30
C VAL A 297 -6.09 5.87 -21.91
N ALA A 298 -5.22 4.86 -21.96
CA ALA A 298 -3.79 5.03 -21.76
C ALA A 298 -3.09 5.41 -23.07
N ASN A 299 -2.16 6.35 -22.98
CA ASN A 299 -1.22 6.71 -24.04
C ASN A 299 0.21 6.67 -23.45
N VAL A 300 1.11 5.99 -24.15
CA VAL A 300 2.53 5.94 -23.81
C VAL A 300 3.33 6.50 -24.98
N GLU A 301 4.12 7.53 -24.68
CA GLU A 301 4.96 8.22 -25.65
C GLU A 301 6.43 8.04 -25.26
N LYS A 302 7.24 7.66 -26.25
CA LYS A 302 8.69 7.65 -26.11
C LYS A 302 9.24 9.07 -26.29
N TYR A 303 10.26 9.42 -25.51
CA TYR A 303 11.03 10.66 -25.69
C TYR A 303 12.14 10.52 -26.74
#